data_AF-A0A9D7XDU0-F1
#
_entry.id   AF-A0A9D7XDU0-F1
#
_cell.length_a   1.000
_cell.length_b   1.000
_cell.length_c   1.000
_cell.angle_alpha   90.00
_cell.angle_beta   90.00
_cell.angle_gamma   90.00
#
_symmetry.space_group_name_H-M   'P 1'
#
loop_
_entity.id
_entity.type
_entity.pdbx_description
1 polymer ?
#
loop_
_entity_poly.entity_id
_entity_poly.type
_entity_poly.pdbx_seq_one_letter_code
_entity_poly.pdbx_strand_id
1 'polypeptide(L)'
;MRTTIDLPADLHAIAGQLAHNQRVSMSQVVVDLMRRALNSPPQQGQSLGKIVYHPVTGFPTMRLGSGPITTEMVRQMQDDE
;
A
#
# COMPACT_ATOMS: atom_id res chain seq x y z
N MET A 1 11.01 20.24 -9.03
CA MET A 1 11.88 21.05 -8.14
C MET A 1 12.76 20.11 -7.32
N ARG A 2 13.94 20.55 -6.86
CA ARG A 2 14.82 19.77 -5.99
C ARG A 2 14.66 20.28 -4.56
N THR A 3 14.31 19.39 -3.65
CA THR A 3 14.07 19.71 -2.24
C THR A 3 14.95 18.82 -1.39
N THR A 4 15.60 19.39 -0.39
CA THR A 4 16.34 18.66 0.64
C THR A 4 15.40 18.44 1.82
N ILE A 5 15.32 17.21 2.32
CA ILE A 5 14.50 16.84 3.46
C ILE A 5 15.36 16.12 4.49
N ASP A 6 15.11 16.37 5.77
CA ASP A 6 15.71 15.58 6.84
C ASP A 6 14.89 14.30 7.02
N LEU A 7 15.58 13.15 6.95
CA LEU A 7 14.96 11.85 7.07
C LEU A 7 15.57 11.10 8.28
N PRO A 8 14.74 10.60 9.21
CA PRO A 8 15.18 9.69 10.26
C PRO A 8 16.02 8.53 9.70
N ALA A 9 17.05 8.11 10.45
CA ALA A 9 18.05 7.16 9.97
C ALA A 9 17.46 5.78 9.60
N ASP A 10 16.44 5.35 10.34
CA ASP A 10 15.66 4.14 10.07
C ASP A 10 14.92 4.24 8.74
N LEU A 11 14.23 5.35 8.48
CA LEU A 11 13.53 5.58 7.22
C LEU A 11 14.49 5.70 6.04
N HIS A 12 15.66 6.31 6.24
CA HIS A 12 16.71 6.36 5.22
C HIS A 12 17.21 4.95 4.86
N ALA A 13 17.44 4.09 5.86
CA ALA A 13 17.85 2.71 5.63
C ALA A 13 16.79 1.91 4.85
N ILE A 14 15.52 2.04 5.23
CA ILE A 14 14.39 1.38 4.55
C ILE A 14 14.27 1.86 3.10
N ALA A 15 14.32 3.19 2.87
CA ALA A 15 14.27 3.75 1.53
C ALA A 15 15.43 3.28 0.65
N GLY A 16 16.63 3.17 1.20
CA GLY A 16 17.81 2.64 0.51
C GLY A 16 17.66 1.17 0.12
N GLN A 17 17.17 0.32 1.03
CA GLN A 17 16.88 -1.09 0.74
C GLN A 17 15.82 -1.23 -0.35
N LEU A 18 14.76 -0.44 -0.28
CA LEU A 18 13.67 -0.45 -1.26
C LEU A 18 14.14 0.02 -2.64
N ALA A 19 15.02 1.03 -2.69
CA ALA A 19 15.66 1.49 -3.91
C ALA A 19 16.53 0.40 -4.54
N HIS A 20 17.32 -0.30 -3.72
CA HIS A 20 18.16 -1.40 -4.17
C HIS A 20 17.33 -2.56 -4.76
N ASN A 21 16.30 -2.99 -4.04
CA ASN A 21 15.43 -4.10 -4.46
C ASN A 21 14.68 -3.79 -5.76
N GLN A 22 14.22 -2.55 -5.93
CA GLN A 22 13.50 -2.12 -7.14
C GLN A 22 14.44 -1.66 -8.27
N ARG A 23 15.76 -1.59 -8.02
CA ARG A 23 16.78 -1.09 -8.97
C ARG A 23 16.50 0.31 -9.49
N VAL A 24 15.99 1.19 -8.62
CA VAL A 24 15.72 2.60 -8.91
C VAL A 24 16.48 3.51 -7.94
N SER A 25 16.49 4.81 -8.20
CA SER A 25 17.15 5.76 -7.28
C SER A 25 16.34 5.95 -5.99
N MET A 26 17.03 6.27 -4.89
CA MET A 26 16.37 6.54 -3.60
C MET A 26 15.42 7.74 -3.68
N SER A 27 15.78 8.79 -4.42
CA SER A 27 14.90 9.95 -4.64
C SER A 27 13.61 9.56 -5.36
N GLN A 28 13.67 8.64 -6.33
CA GLN A 28 12.49 8.14 -7.02
C GLN A 28 11.56 7.39 -6.06
N VAL A 29 12.12 6.48 -5.24
CA VAL A 29 11.36 5.75 -4.22
C VAL A 29 10.66 6.70 -3.25
N VAL A 30 11.37 7.71 -2.75
CA VAL A 30 10.80 8.69 -1.80
C VAL A 30 9.65 9.47 -2.46
N VAL A 31 9.80 9.88 -3.72
CA VAL A 31 8.74 10.59 -4.46
C VAL A 31 7.50 9.69 -4.63
N ASP A 32 7.70 8.43 -5.00
CA ASP A 32 6.58 7.50 -5.22
C ASP A 32 5.85 7.16 -3.92
N LEU A 33 6.59 6.99 -2.81
CA LEU A 33 6.01 6.81 -1.48
C LEU A 33 5.22 8.04 -1.03
N MET A 34 5.76 9.25 -1.22
CA MET A 34 5.04 10.49 -0.89
C MET A 34 3.77 10.64 -1.71
N ARG A 35 3.82 10.40 -3.03
CA ARG A 35 2.63 10.42 -3.88
C ARG A 35 1.59 9.42 -3.41
N ARG A 36 2.00 8.20 -3.08
CA ARG A 36 1.08 7.17 -2.60
C ARG A 36 0.44 7.52 -1.27
N ALA A 37 1.20 8.11 -0.34
CA ALA A 37 0.67 8.58 0.94
C ALA A 37 -0.32 9.74 0.76
N LEU A 38 -0.03 10.69 -0.13
CA LEU A 38 -0.87 11.86 -0.39
C LEU A 38 -2.15 11.53 -1.18
N ASN A 39 -2.08 10.56 -2.09
CA ASN A 39 -3.23 10.09 -2.87
C ASN A 39 -4.07 9.04 -2.13
N SER A 40 -3.56 8.50 -1.02
CA SER A 40 -4.36 7.63 -0.17
C SER A 40 -5.39 8.49 0.54
N PRO A 41 -6.70 8.18 0.46
CA PRO A 41 -7.70 8.92 1.21
C PRO A 41 -7.29 8.94 2.69
N PRO A 42 -7.42 10.08 3.40
CA PRO A 42 -7.06 10.16 4.80
C PRO A 42 -7.79 9.04 5.51
N GLN A 43 -7.02 8.13 6.10
CA GLN A 43 -7.57 7.00 6.84
C GLN A 43 -8.23 7.52 8.11
N GLN A 44 -9.38 8.17 7.96
CA GLN A 44 -10.32 8.41 9.04
C GLN A 44 -10.88 7.03 9.40
N GLY A 45 -10.15 6.31 10.27
CA GLY A 45 -10.67 5.12 10.91
C GLY A 45 -10.83 3.88 10.02
N GLN A 46 -10.12 3.76 8.89
CA GLN A 46 -9.94 2.44 8.30
C GLN A 46 -8.96 1.67 9.19
N SER A 47 -9.49 1.05 10.24
CA SER A 47 -8.90 -0.17 10.79
C SER A 47 -8.52 -1.01 9.59
N LEU A 48 -7.21 -1.28 9.40
CA LEU A 48 -6.77 -2.43 8.62
C LEU A 48 -7.73 -3.55 9.01
N GLY A 49 -8.58 -3.98 8.07
CA GLY A 49 -9.79 -4.73 8.40
C GLY A 49 -9.40 -5.84 9.36
N LYS A 50 -9.97 -5.84 10.57
CA LYS A 50 -9.51 -6.68 11.69
C LYS A 50 -9.24 -8.08 11.14
N ILE A 51 -7.98 -8.52 11.19
CA ILE A 51 -7.62 -9.85 10.71
C ILE A 51 -8.33 -10.82 11.65
N VAL A 52 -9.35 -11.50 11.13
CA VAL A 52 -10.13 -12.50 11.88
C VAL A 52 -9.73 -13.86 11.34
N TYR A 53 -9.33 -14.79 12.20
CA TYR A 53 -9.01 -16.14 11.77
C TYR A 53 -10.29 -16.94 11.55
N HIS A 54 -10.39 -17.63 10.41
CA HIS A 54 -11.55 -18.46 10.11
C HIS A 54 -11.62 -19.64 11.09
N PRO A 55 -12.75 -19.88 11.78
CA PRO A 55 -12.82 -20.84 12.88
C PRO A 55 -12.59 -22.30 12.46
N VAL A 56 -12.85 -22.64 11.19
CA VAL A 56 -12.70 -24.02 10.68
C VAL A 56 -11.33 -24.27 10.05
N THR A 57 -10.76 -23.27 9.37
CA THR A 57 -9.55 -23.45 8.55
C THR A 57 -8.31 -22.84 9.18
N GLY A 58 -8.47 -21.96 10.17
CA GLY A 58 -7.35 -21.27 10.83
C GLY A 58 -6.64 -20.24 9.95
N PHE A 59 -7.12 -19.98 8.73
CA PHE A 59 -6.51 -18.98 7.86
C PHE A 59 -6.94 -17.56 8.23
N PRO A 60 -6.06 -16.55 8.07
CA PRO A 60 -6.41 -15.16 8.28
C PRO A 60 -7.44 -14.72 7.22
N THR A 61 -8.54 -14.12 7.68
CA THR A 61 -9.58 -13.53 6.82
C THR A 61 -9.62 -12.03 7.02
N MET A 62 -9.87 -11.30 5.94
CA MET A 62 -10.05 -9.86 5.94
C MET A 62 -11.30 -9.52 5.13
N ARG A 63 -12.11 -8.58 5.64
CA ARG A 63 -13.24 -8.03 4.89
C ARG A 63 -12.74 -6.86 4.05
N LEU A 64 -12.69 -7.04 2.74
CA LEU A 64 -12.42 -5.98 1.78
C LEU A 64 -13.77 -5.41 1.31
N GLY A 65 -14.06 -4.16 1.68
CA GLY A 65 -15.26 -3.45 1.23
C GLY A 65 -16.58 -3.94 1.85
N SER A 66 -17.69 -3.53 1.22
CA SER A 66 -19.05 -3.66 1.77
C SER A 66 -19.83 -4.86 1.23
N GLY A 67 -19.27 -5.66 0.31
CA GLY A 67 -20.02 -6.70 -0.39
C GLY A 67 -19.16 -7.83 -0.97
N PRO A 68 -19.80 -8.88 -1.50
CA PRO A 68 -19.11 -9.98 -2.17
C PRO A 68 -18.44 -9.49 -3.45
N ILE A 69 -17.20 -9.94 -3.70
CA ILE A 69 -16.51 -9.70 -4.97
C ILE A 69 -17.14 -10.62 -6.02
N THR A 70 -17.73 -10.04 -7.07
CA THR A 70 -18.37 -10.79 -8.15
C THR A 70 -17.45 -10.89 -9.37
N THR A 71 -17.70 -11.89 -10.23
CA THR A 71 -16.93 -12.09 -11.47
C THR A 71 -17.04 -10.88 -12.41
N GLU A 72 -18.18 -10.19 -12.38
CA GLU A 72 -18.41 -8.96 -13.15
C GLU A 72 -17.52 -7.80 -12.66
N MET A 73 -17.40 -7.62 -11.35
CA MET A 73 -16.49 -6.62 -10.78
C MET A 73 -15.03 -6.88 -11.16
N VAL A 74 -14.62 -8.15 -11.21
CA VAL A 74 -13.26 -8.52 -11.63
C VAL A 74 -13.04 -8.20 -13.11
N ARG A 75 -14.03 -8.44 -13.97
CA ARG A 75 -13.94 -8.14 -15.39
C ARG A 75 -13.84 -6.63 -15.65
N GLN A 76 -14.68 -5.83 -14.99
CA GLN A 76 -14.64 -4.37 -15.09
C GLN A 76 -13.30 -3.78 -14.67
N MET A 77 -12.67 -4.31 -13.61
CA MET A 77 -11.34 -3.85 -13.18
C MET A 77 -10.21 -4.18 -14.17
N GLN A 78 -10.34 -5.21 -15.00
CA GLN A 78 -9.31 -5.57 -16.01
C GLN A 78 -9.43 -4.73 -17.28
N ASP A 79 -10.62 -4.22 -17.59
CA ASP A 79 -10.88 -3.41 -18.79
C ASP A 79 -10.51 -1.92 -18.60
N ASP A 80 -10.38 -1.46 -17.34
CA ASP A 80 -10.01 -0.08 -16.99
C ASP A 80 -8.48 0.19 -16.96
N GLU A 81 -7.63 -0.82 -17.22
CA GLU A 81 -6.15 -0.70 -17.36
C GLU A 81 -5.70 -0.64 -18.84
#